data_AF-A0AAP2GDQ8-F1
#
_entry.id   AF-A0AAP2GDQ8-F1
#
_cell.length_a   1.000
_cell.length_b   1.000
_cell.length_c   1.000
_cell.angle_alpha   90.00
_cell.angle_beta   90.00
_cell.angle_gamma   90.00
#
_symmetry.space_group_name_H-M   'P 1'
#
loop_
_entity.id
_entity.type
_entity.pdbx_description
1 polymer ?
#
loop_
_entity_poly.entity_id
_entity_poly.type
_entity_poly.pdbx_seq_one_letter_code
_entity_poly.pdbx_strand_id
1 'polypeptide(L)'
;MNRIYRTFLPGLLILAATAATGQQINRIKTMRTTTPVKTAPAVTADTSRRKPIRIIRAVPATKTAVKDNRKQWVTNTKLQPSQMFILPYKPLTPQPGAATPTNTDVQGPNLTLGKDVSILLGGNGFEYFLDKLNIFREVYEDKNPHAGFFYYLPRSYNMKWDRSSGQYSFYVYYLSADTEGRGEVIVTAELTPGVSQEDIALAETLLSKKMKKDIRLRPLPLRDTPKVSFGSALTNFDVKPESVSTNVPTDFLEPIIVSWKMERRVDDLVGAMMNNIGLSGNVDFLPHAEGDQAISVPVRLKINDDKTFGKMEYTQADGLLNGFLNPIDYPVVLRDLVVMRTKASKELTIERIPLASYEVEPQDTFSGFTAEEKDRVLSGNIITKLWAEYSIMPCTTCNEQVTQKILGGTSTSRVKGLEVQVLTPLGYSGANSLKLMIRSKQGDPKGTSDVLLPILTVTKDNQTLAGGELFVAEGDDLSYQYQLALIQPDGETLMSEWVEASDPFIIVGEDMIRKHFEVASPAGEPVQPVVSDGQ
;
A
#
# COMPACT_ATOMS: atom_id res chain seq x y z
N MET A 1 64.23 -36.72 -8.37
CA MET A 1 63.36 -36.55 -9.56
C MET A 1 62.78 -35.14 -9.47
N ASN A 2 63.44 -34.03 -9.84
CA ASN A 2 64.17 -33.55 -11.03
C ASN A 2 63.30 -33.15 -12.25
N ARG A 3 63.40 -31.85 -12.62
CA ARG A 3 62.89 -31.01 -13.75
C ARG A 3 61.72 -30.10 -13.36
N ILE A 4 61.79 -28.76 -13.26
CA ILE A 4 62.55 -27.64 -13.90
C ILE A 4 62.27 -27.45 -15.41
N TYR A 5 62.03 -26.17 -15.77
CA TYR A 5 62.03 -25.46 -17.07
C TYR A 5 60.65 -25.07 -17.61
N ARG A 6 60.35 -23.87 -18.13
CA ARG A 6 60.96 -22.51 -18.14
C ARG A 6 59.92 -21.59 -18.83
N THR A 7 59.89 -20.35 -18.38
CA THR A 7 59.59 -19.06 -19.04
C THR A 7 59.50 -19.02 -20.57
N PHE A 8 58.53 -18.26 -21.14
CA PHE A 8 58.71 -17.32 -22.28
C PHE A 8 57.47 -16.41 -22.49
N LEU A 9 57.65 -15.09 -22.30
CA LEU A 9 57.02 -13.94 -22.99
C LEU A 9 58.15 -13.35 -23.89
N PRO A 10 57.96 -12.46 -24.92
CA PRO A 10 56.94 -11.39 -25.04
C PRO A 10 56.50 -11.03 -26.50
N GLY A 11 55.68 -9.97 -26.63
CA GLY A 11 55.44 -9.20 -27.87
C GLY A 11 54.06 -8.50 -27.80
N LEU A 12 53.90 -7.21 -27.46
CA LEU A 12 54.35 -5.95 -28.06
C LEU A 12 53.84 -5.75 -29.50
N LEU A 13 52.75 -4.99 -29.65
CA LEU A 13 52.47 -4.26 -30.88
C LEU A 13 51.83 -2.90 -30.57
N ILE A 14 52.51 -1.90 -31.14
CA ILE A 14 52.30 -0.46 -31.05
C ILE A 14 51.37 -0.05 -32.21
N LEU A 15 50.43 0.86 -31.98
CA LEU A 15 50.02 1.81 -33.02
C LEU A 15 49.66 3.15 -32.39
N ALA A 16 50.30 4.19 -32.91
CA ALA A 16 50.22 5.57 -32.48
C ALA A 16 49.73 6.45 -33.64
N ALA A 17 49.31 7.67 -33.25
CA ALA A 17 49.07 8.87 -34.07
C ALA A 17 47.72 8.90 -34.82
N THR A 18 46.97 10.00 -34.88
CA THR A 18 47.37 11.41 -35.01
C THR A 18 46.34 12.36 -34.39
N ALA A 19 46.81 13.51 -33.91
CA ALA A 19 46.02 14.68 -33.55
C ALA A 19 45.72 15.56 -34.77
N ALA A 20 44.55 16.20 -34.81
CA ALA A 20 44.37 17.48 -35.52
C ALA A 20 43.15 18.26 -34.98
N THR A 21 43.43 19.54 -34.73
CA THR A 21 42.60 20.68 -34.33
C THR A 21 41.34 20.91 -35.15
N GLY A 22 40.29 21.47 -34.52
CA GLY A 22 39.12 22.01 -35.24
C GLY A 22 38.14 22.76 -34.34
N GLN A 23 38.46 24.00 -34.02
CA GLN A 23 37.56 24.97 -33.39
C GLN A 23 36.55 25.46 -34.45
N GLN A 24 35.24 25.23 -34.28
CA GLN A 24 34.22 26.13 -34.84
C GLN A 24 32.95 26.20 -34.00
N ILE A 25 32.63 27.45 -33.72
CA ILE A 25 31.43 28.02 -33.13
C ILE A 25 30.24 27.73 -34.03
N ASN A 26 29.12 27.24 -33.48
CA ASN A 26 27.82 27.54 -34.05
C ASN A 26 26.74 27.71 -32.98
N ARG A 27 26.24 28.95 -32.93
CA ARG A 27 24.99 29.38 -32.30
C ARG A 27 23.83 28.51 -32.77
N ILE A 28 23.01 27.99 -31.86
CA ILE A 28 21.59 27.76 -32.14
C ILE A 28 20.75 28.35 -31.00
N LYS A 29 19.78 29.14 -31.46
CA LYS A 29 18.83 30.00 -30.77
C LYS A 29 18.03 29.30 -29.67
N THR A 30 18.00 29.94 -28.51
CA THR A 30 16.91 29.91 -27.54
C THR A 30 15.61 30.37 -28.23
N MET A 31 14.61 29.50 -28.33
CA MET A 31 13.21 29.91 -28.52
C MET A 31 12.53 29.92 -27.15
N ARG A 32 12.32 31.15 -26.63
CA ARG A 32 11.36 31.44 -25.56
C ARG A 32 9.97 31.47 -26.18
N THR A 33 9.10 30.57 -25.76
CA THR A 33 7.65 30.69 -25.96
C THR A 33 7.04 31.30 -24.70
N THR A 34 6.77 32.59 -24.77
CA THR A 34 5.96 33.32 -23.79
C THR A 34 4.49 33.07 -24.07
N THR A 35 3.76 32.49 -23.12
CA THR A 35 2.30 32.49 -23.10
C THR A 35 1.82 33.40 -21.96
N PRO A 36 0.90 34.35 -22.20
CA PRO A 36 0.49 35.31 -21.18
C PRO A 36 -0.54 34.72 -20.21
N VAL A 37 -0.26 34.87 -18.91
CA VAL A 37 -1.22 34.63 -17.82
C VAL A 37 -2.17 35.82 -17.75
N LYS A 38 -3.47 35.54 -17.91
CA LYS A 38 -4.55 36.51 -17.81
C LYS A 38 -4.99 36.60 -16.33
N THR A 39 -4.68 37.72 -15.71
CA THR A 39 -5.15 38.15 -14.39
C THR A 39 -6.66 38.42 -14.42
N ALA A 40 -7.36 37.97 -13.38
CA ALA A 40 -8.71 38.42 -13.03
C ALA A 40 -8.75 38.77 -11.52
N PRO A 41 -9.59 39.75 -11.12
CA PRO A 41 -9.33 40.59 -9.96
C PRO A 41 -9.95 40.09 -8.65
N ALA A 42 -9.42 40.65 -7.57
CA ALA A 42 -9.87 40.54 -6.19
C ALA A 42 -11.33 40.99 -5.98
N VAL A 43 -12.04 40.28 -5.12
CA VAL A 43 -13.32 40.72 -4.54
C VAL A 43 -13.20 40.69 -3.02
N THR A 44 -13.47 41.85 -2.44
CA THR A 44 -13.48 42.22 -1.02
C THR A 44 -14.62 41.56 -0.26
N ALA A 45 -14.39 41.38 1.05
CA ALA A 45 -15.33 40.85 2.03
C ALA A 45 -16.54 41.75 2.27
N ASP A 46 -17.69 41.14 2.61
CA ASP A 46 -18.68 41.78 3.48
C ASP A 46 -19.40 40.75 4.37
N THR A 47 -19.59 41.16 5.62
CA THR A 47 -20.23 40.47 6.73
C THR A 47 -21.71 40.85 6.81
N SER A 48 -22.61 39.90 7.09
CA SER A 48 -23.55 39.95 8.24
C SER A 48 -24.87 39.17 8.03
N ARG A 49 -25.22 38.43 9.10
CA ARG A 49 -26.53 38.29 9.77
C ARG A 49 -27.79 37.75 9.03
N ARG A 50 -28.35 36.72 9.72
CA ARG A 50 -29.78 36.38 10.01
C ARG A 50 -30.50 35.30 9.16
N LYS A 51 -30.59 34.10 9.79
CA LYS A 51 -31.80 33.32 10.16
C LYS A 51 -32.79 32.80 9.08
N PRO A 52 -33.58 31.73 9.40
CA PRO A 52 -33.83 30.60 8.50
C PRO A 52 -35.19 30.63 7.80
N ILE A 53 -35.29 29.98 6.64
CA ILE A 53 -36.57 29.72 5.95
C ILE A 53 -36.59 28.28 5.39
N ARG A 54 -37.56 27.48 5.85
CA ARG A 54 -38.07 26.25 5.21
C ARG A 54 -39.02 26.65 4.08
N ILE A 55 -38.84 26.16 2.85
CA ILE A 55 -39.93 25.94 1.88
C ILE A 55 -39.65 24.69 1.01
N ILE A 56 -40.73 23.95 0.77
CA ILE A 56 -40.92 22.67 0.05
C ILE A 56 -41.13 22.92 -1.47
N ARG A 57 -41.02 21.85 -2.30
CA ARG A 57 -41.40 21.66 -3.74
C ARG A 57 -40.33 22.01 -4.78
N ALA A 58 -40.18 21.35 -5.93
CA ALA A 58 -40.86 20.21 -6.57
C ALA A 58 -39.91 19.60 -7.62
N VAL A 59 -40.01 18.29 -7.87
CA VAL A 59 -39.32 17.59 -8.98
C VAL A 59 -40.29 17.45 -10.16
N PRO A 60 -39.92 17.83 -11.40
CA PRO A 60 -40.74 17.55 -12.57
C PRO A 60 -40.50 16.12 -13.07
N ALA A 61 -41.60 15.39 -13.27
CA ALA A 61 -41.63 14.06 -13.87
C ALA A 61 -41.65 14.16 -15.41
N THR A 62 -40.69 13.54 -16.07
CA THR A 62 -40.67 13.29 -17.51
C THR A 62 -41.45 12.01 -17.83
N LYS A 63 -42.45 12.15 -18.71
CA LYS A 63 -43.26 11.07 -19.28
C LYS A 63 -42.48 10.37 -20.40
N THR A 64 -42.50 9.04 -20.42
CA THR A 64 -42.22 8.25 -21.62
C THR A 64 -43.32 7.23 -21.86
N ALA A 65 -43.74 7.15 -23.11
CA ALA A 65 -44.96 6.54 -23.60
C ALA A 65 -44.95 5.00 -23.53
N VAL A 66 -46.07 4.43 -23.07
CA VAL A 66 -46.39 3.00 -23.19
C VAL A 66 -47.39 2.84 -24.34
N LYS A 67 -47.02 2.00 -25.32
CA LYS A 67 -47.87 1.62 -26.45
C LYS A 67 -48.98 0.67 -25.98
N ASP A 68 -50.21 1.09 -26.29
CA ASP A 68 -51.48 0.43 -26.06
C ASP A 68 -51.67 -0.75 -27.03
N ASN A 69 -52.08 -1.92 -26.52
CA ASN A 69 -52.51 -3.07 -27.33
C ASN A 69 -53.78 -3.66 -26.69
N ARG A 70 -54.91 -3.02 -26.95
CA ARG A 70 -56.25 -3.50 -26.56
C ARG A 70 -56.69 -4.64 -27.48
N LYS A 71 -56.96 -5.81 -26.90
CA LYS A 71 -57.94 -6.76 -27.44
C LYS A 71 -59.15 -6.77 -26.51
N GLN A 72 -60.25 -6.22 -27.01
CA GLN A 72 -61.57 -6.28 -26.39
C GLN A 72 -62.10 -7.72 -26.45
N TRP A 73 -62.57 -8.24 -25.33
CA TRP A 73 -63.48 -9.38 -25.29
C TRP A 73 -64.82 -8.89 -24.76
N VAL A 74 -65.82 -8.93 -25.65
CA VAL A 74 -67.23 -8.64 -25.38
C VAL A 74 -67.82 -9.86 -24.67
N THR A 75 -68.34 -9.67 -23.47
CA THR A 75 -69.13 -10.68 -22.75
C THR A 75 -70.57 -10.68 -23.28
N ASN A 76 -71.00 -11.79 -23.86
CA ASN A 76 -72.39 -12.05 -24.19
C ASN A 76 -72.79 -13.36 -23.50
N THR A 77 -73.35 -13.26 -22.31
CA THR A 77 -73.77 -14.41 -21.50
C THR A 77 -75.24 -14.71 -21.79
N LYS A 78 -75.51 -15.67 -22.68
CA LYS A 78 -76.81 -16.34 -22.77
C LYS A 78 -76.76 -17.61 -21.93
N LEU A 79 -77.58 -17.64 -20.88
CA LEU A 79 -77.87 -18.81 -20.06
C LEU A 79 -78.53 -19.90 -20.91
N GLN A 80 -77.98 -21.12 -20.88
CA GLN A 80 -78.69 -22.35 -21.24
C GLN A 80 -78.65 -23.34 -20.07
N PRO A 81 -79.73 -24.13 -19.87
CA PRO A 81 -79.91 -24.99 -18.71
C PRO A 81 -79.00 -26.22 -18.74
N SER A 82 -78.58 -26.58 -17.53
CA SER A 82 -77.66 -27.63 -17.12
C SER A 82 -77.97 -29.03 -17.66
N GLN A 83 -77.03 -29.59 -18.44
CA GLN A 83 -76.87 -31.03 -18.57
C GLN A 83 -75.86 -31.52 -17.53
N MET A 84 -76.35 -32.33 -16.57
CA MET A 84 -75.49 -33.05 -15.62
C MET A 84 -74.73 -34.14 -16.38
N PHE A 85 -73.43 -33.93 -16.57
CA PHE A 85 -72.50 -35.00 -16.95
C PHE A 85 -71.97 -35.66 -15.67
N ILE A 86 -72.34 -36.92 -15.45
CA ILE A 86 -71.67 -37.76 -14.45
C ILE A 86 -70.30 -38.12 -15.03
N LEU A 87 -69.25 -37.46 -14.54
CA LEU A 87 -67.87 -37.83 -14.87
C LEU A 87 -67.54 -39.18 -14.19
N PRO A 88 -66.97 -40.15 -14.92
CA PRO A 88 -66.50 -41.38 -14.30
C PRO A 88 -65.38 -41.06 -13.29
N TYR A 89 -65.63 -41.40 -12.02
CA TYR A 89 -64.64 -41.33 -10.96
C TYR A 89 -63.50 -42.30 -11.27
N LYS A 90 -62.37 -41.78 -11.77
CA LYS A 90 -61.10 -42.52 -11.75
C LYS A 90 -60.54 -42.41 -10.32
N PRO A 91 -60.26 -43.51 -9.62
CA PRO A 91 -59.55 -43.44 -8.36
C PRO A 91 -58.21 -42.73 -8.60
N LEU A 92 -57.94 -41.72 -7.77
CA LEU A 92 -56.65 -41.02 -7.77
C LEU A 92 -55.56 -42.05 -7.47
N THR A 93 -54.80 -42.42 -8.51
CA THR A 93 -53.49 -43.04 -8.33
C THR A 93 -52.68 -42.15 -7.39
N PRO A 94 -52.05 -42.69 -6.32
CA PRO A 94 -51.19 -41.92 -5.44
C PRO A 94 -50.18 -41.15 -6.30
N GLN A 95 -50.24 -39.83 -6.24
CA GLN A 95 -49.28 -38.97 -6.92
C GLN A 95 -47.89 -39.37 -6.41
N PRO A 96 -46.93 -39.74 -7.28
CA PRO A 96 -45.57 -40.07 -6.86
C PRO A 96 -45.09 -38.93 -5.96
N GLY A 97 -44.73 -39.26 -4.71
CA GLY A 97 -44.46 -38.28 -3.67
C GLY A 97 -43.59 -37.15 -4.20
N ALA A 98 -44.08 -35.92 -4.09
CA ALA A 98 -43.31 -34.75 -4.46
C ALA A 98 -41.96 -34.83 -3.75
N ALA A 99 -40.87 -34.94 -4.53
CA ALA A 99 -39.54 -35.02 -3.98
C ALA A 99 -39.35 -33.84 -3.02
N THR A 100 -39.02 -34.13 -1.76
CA THR A 100 -38.72 -33.10 -0.77
C THR A 100 -37.64 -32.19 -1.37
N PRO A 101 -37.82 -30.85 -1.38
CA PRO A 101 -36.84 -29.96 -1.96
C PRO A 101 -35.48 -30.19 -1.28
N THR A 102 -34.45 -30.43 -2.09
CA THR A 102 -33.09 -30.61 -1.59
C THR A 102 -32.66 -29.36 -0.83
N ASN A 103 -32.26 -29.51 0.43
CA ASN A 103 -31.78 -28.40 1.24
C ASN A 103 -30.49 -27.82 0.62
N THR A 104 -30.47 -26.53 0.30
CA THR A 104 -29.31 -25.80 -0.25
C THR A 104 -28.70 -24.82 0.75
N ASP A 105 -29.13 -24.86 2.01
CA ASP A 105 -28.63 -23.98 3.06
C ASP A 105 -27.16 -24.26 3.37
N VAL A 106 -26.41 -23.17 3.58
CA VAL A 106 -24.97 -23.18 3.90
C VAL A 106 -24.76 -23.65 5.33
N GLN A 107 -23.85 -24.60 5.54
CA GLN A 107 -23.57 -25.19 6.85
C GLN A 107 -22.11 -24.98 7.31
N GLY A 108 -21.31 -24.26 6.53
CA GLY A 108 -19.92 -23.95 6.85
C GLY A 108 -18.94 -24.97 6.24
N PRO A 109 -17.64 -24.69 6.32
CA PRO A 109 -16.61 -25.53 5.69
C PRO A 109 -16.54 -26.92 6.34
N ASN A 110 -16.34 -27.94 5.50
CA ASN A 110 -15.95 -29.27 5.92
C ASN A 110 -14.43 -29.44 5.84
N LEU A 111 -13.74 -29.17 6.95
CA LEU A 111 -12.27 -29.25 7.02
C LEU A 111 -11.70 -30.66 6.91
N THR A 112 -12.51 -31.69 7.18
CA THR A 112 -12.07 -33.10 7.04
C THR A 112 -11.97 -33.55 5.58
N LEU A 113 -12.61 -32.82 4.66
CA LEU A 113 -12.62 -33.09 3.23
C LEU A 113 -11.94 -31.95 2.47
N GLY A 114 -10.71 -31.62 2.86
CA GLY A 114 -9.85 -30.76 2.05
C GLY A 114 -9.70 -31.37 0.65
N LYS A 115 -10.09 -30.61 -0.37
CA LYS A 115 -9.95 -31.02 -1.77
C LYS A 115 -8.84 -30.21 -2.41
N ASP A 116 -7.87 -30.92 -2.95
CA ASP A 116 -6.83 -30.31 -3.76
C ASP A 116 -7.42 -29.78 -5.06
N VAL A 117 -7.34 -28.46 -5.26
CA VAL A 117 -7.90 -27.81 -6.43
C VAL A 117 -7.23 -28.29 -7.72
N SER A 118 -5.95 -28.69 -7.68
CA SER A 118 -5.29 -29.20 -8.89
C SER A 118 -5.91 -30.51 -9.37
N ILE A 119 -6.23 -31.39 -8.42
CA ILE A 119 -6.89 -32.67 -8.68
C ILE A 119 -8.31 -32.43 -9.20
N LEU A 120 -9.03 -31.48 -8.58
CA LEU A 120 -10.38 -31.11 -9.01
C LEU A 120 -10.40 -30.62 -10.45
N LEU A 121 -9.48 -29.73 -10.82
CA LEU A 121 -9.45 -29.12 -12.15
C LEU A 121 -8.88 -30.06 -13.22
N GLY A 122 -7.84 -30.84 -12.92
CA GLY A 122 -7.25 -31.89 -13.76
C GLY A 122 -6.78 -31.47 -15.16
N GLY A 123 -5.60 -31.94 -15.58
CA GLY A 123 -5.06 -31.72 -16.93
C GLY A 123 -3.90 -30.71 -16.99
N ASN A 124 -3.09 -30.83 -18.06
CA ASN A 124 -1.87 -30.04 -18.26
C ASN A 124 -2.23 -28.56 -18.49
N GLY A 125 -2.19 -27.74 -17.44
CA GLY A 125 -2.39 -26.28 -17.53
C GLY A 125 -3.11 -25.66 -16.34
N PHE A 126 -3.94 -26.43 -15.63
CA PHE A 126 -4.70 -25.89 -14.48
C PHE A 126 -3.88 -25.75 -13.20
N GLU A 127 -2.89 -26.61 -12.97
CA GLU A 127 -1.94 -26.46 -11.85
C GLU A 127 -1.19 -25.14 -11.89
N TYR A 128 -0.69 -24.79 -13.08
CA TYR A 128 -0.02 -23.52 -13.33
C TYR A 128 -0.96 -22.33 -13.08
N PHE A 129 -2.22 -22.47 -13.50
CA PHE A 129 -3.22 -21.44 -13.30
C PHE A 129 -3.54 -21.21 -11.81
N LEU A 130 -3.65 -22.29 -11.02
CA LEU A 130 -3.86 -22.19 -9.58
C LEU A 130 -2.67 -21.58 -8.84
N ASP A 131 -1.44 -21.86 -9.30
CA ASP A 131 -0.25 -21.19 -8.80
C ASP A 131 -0.34 -19.67 -8.96
N LYS A 132 -0.88 -19.22 -10.09
CA LYS A 132 -1.05 -17.78 -10.37
C LYS A 132 -2.27 -17.17 -9.71
N LEU A 133 -3.35 -17.90 -9.43
CA LEU A 133 -4.47 -17.34 -8.65
C LEU A 133 -4.12 -17.05 -7.19
N ASN A 134 -2.97 -17.54 -6.72
CA ASN A 134 -2.52 -17.46 -5.33
C ASN A 134 -3.58 -17.92 -4.32
N ILE A 135 -4.43 -18.87 -4.72
CA ILE A 135 -5.38 -19.57 -3.86
C ILE A 135 -4.68 -20.77 -3.25
N PHE A 136 -4.87 -21.01 -1.95
CA PHE A 136 -4.31 -22.15 -1.25
C PHE A 136 -4.72 -23.45 -1.95
N ARG A 137 -3.80 -24.43 -1.99
CA ARG A 137 -3.98 -25.65 -2.78
C ARG A 137 -5.23 -26.43 -2.37
N GLU A 138 -5.56 -26.38 -1.09
CA GLU A 138 -6.76 -27.00 -0.55
C GLU A 138 -7.91 -26.00 -0.46
N VAL A 139 -9.06 -26.41 -0.99
CA VAL A 139 -10.35 -25.76 -0.75
C VAL A 139 -11.25 -26.71 0.02
N TYR A 140 -12.13 -26.14 0.83
CA TYR A 140 -13.02 -26.91 1.69
C TYR A 140 -14.44 -26.80 1.16
N GLU A 141 -15.06 -27.93 0.82
CA GLU A 141 -16.49 -27.94 0.44
C GLU A 141 -17.36 -27.62 1.65
N ASP A 142 -18.53 -27.01 1.44
CA ASP A 142 -19.52 -26.86 2.51
C ASP A 142 -19.98 -28.23 3.04
N LYS A 143 -20.26 -28.32 4.35
CA LYS A 143 -20.82 -29.53 4.98
C LYS A 143 -22.11 -29.99 4.29
N ASN A 144 -22.87 -29.07 3.70
CA ASN A 144 -23.92 -29.37 2.76
C ASN A 144 -23.39 -29.36 1.31
N PRO A 145 -23.12 -30.55 0.70
CA PRO A 145 -22.59 -30.63 -0.65
C PRO A 145 -23.60 -30.16 -1.71
N HIS A 146 -24.85 -29.86 -1.36
CA HIS A 146 -25.84 -29.28 -2.28
C HIS A 146 -25.79 -27.74 -2.31
N ALA A 147 -25.24 -27.09 -1.28
CA ALA A 147 -25.17 -25.63 -1.19
C ALA A 147 -24.31 -24.97 -2.28
N GLY A 148 -23.27 -25.67 -2.76
CA GLY A 148 -22.43 -25.18 -3.87
C GLY A 148 -21.35 -24.19 -3.44
N PHE A 149 -21.09 -24.09 -2.14
CA PHE A 149 -20.02 -23.26 -1.60
C PHE A 149 -18.75 -24.05 -1.34
N PHE A 150 -17.64 -23.41 -1.67
CA PHE A 150 -16.29 -23.83 -1.35
C PHE A 150 -15.59 -22.70 -0.61
N TYR A 151 -14.75 -23.05 0.35
CA TYR A 151 -14.04 -22.09 1.19
C TYR A 151 -12.55 -22.13 0.87
N TYR A 152 -11.93 -20.97 0.79
CA TYR A 152 -10.53 -20.84 0.41
C TYR A 152 -9.74 -19.97 1.39
N LEU A 153 -8.42 -20.17 1.37
CA LEU A 153 -7.40 -19.30 1.95
C LEU A 153 -6.48 -18.80 0.83
N PRO A 154 -5.77 -17.67 1.02
CA PRO A 154 -4.68 -17.31 0.13
C PRO A 154 -3.51 -18.30 0.29
N ARG A 155 -2.74 -18.50 -0.78
CA ARG A 155 -1.59 -19.42 -0.78
C ARG A 155 -0.36 -18.85 -0.08
N SER A 156 -0.17 -17.54 -0.18
CA SER A 156 0.90 -16.83 0.51
C SER A 156 0.59 -15.35 0.60
N TYR A 157 1.12 -14.70 1.62
CA TYR A 157 1.17 -13.24 1.69
C TYR A 157 2.55 -12.76 1.25
N ASN A 158 2.60 -11.73 0.41
CA ASN A 158 3.84 -11.14 -0.08
C ASN A 158 3.86 -9.65 0.23
N MET A 159 5.05 -9.05 0.24
CA MET A 159 5.16 -7.60 0.36
C MET A 159 4.38 -6.90 -0.76
N LYS A 160 3.59 -5.89 -0.42
CA LYS A 160 2.82 -5.13 -1.41
C LYS A 160 3.72 -4.13 -2.14
N TRP A 161 3.54 -4.06 -3.45
CA TRP A 161 4.11 -3.05 -4.33
C TRP A 161 3.00 -2.42 -5.16
N ASP A 162 2.98 -1.09 -5.21
CA ASP A 162 2.00 -0.33 -5.99
C ASP A 162 2.58 0.00 -7.36
N ARG A 163 2.05 -0.65 -8.39
CA ARG A 163 2.45 -0.45 -9.79
C ARG A 163 2.24 0.97 -10.29
N SER A 164 1.24 1.69 -9.78
CA SER A 164 0.89 3.02 -10.26
C SER A 164 1.84 4.10 -9.74
N SER A 165 2.28 3.97 -8.50
CA SER A 165 3.24 4.89 -7.86
C SER A 165 4.69 4.38 -7.93
N GLY A 166 4.87 3.11 -8.28
CA GLY A 166 6.16 2.41 -8.22
C GLY A 166 6.65 2.17 -6.80
N GLN A 167 5.84 2.39 -5.75
CA GLN A 167 6.30 2.37 -4.36
C GLN A 167 6.15 0.99 -3.71
N TYR A 168 7.09 0.67 -2.81
CA TYR A 168 6.99 -0.48 -1.92
C TYR A 168 6.17 -0.08 -0.69
N SER A 169 5.22 -0.91 -0.27
CA SER A 169 4.49 -0.70 0.98
C SER A 169 5.30 -1.22 2.17
N PHE A 170 6.51 -0.69 2.30
CA PHE A 170 7.44 -0.92 3.39
C PHE A 170 7.99 0.44 3.82
N TYR A 171 7.62 0.87 5.02
CA TYR A 171 7.87 2.21 5.54
C TYR A 171 8.77 2.12 6.76
N VAL A 172 9.74 3.03 6.81
CA VAL A 172 10.69 3.14 7.90
C VAL A 172 10.51 4.51 8.53
N TYR A 173 10.21 4.55 9.83
CA TYR A 173 10.02 5.77 10.60
C TYR A 173 11.11 5.85 11.68
N TYR A 174 12.05 6.77 11.49
CA TYR A 174 13.10 7.04 12.48
C TYR A 174 12.50 7.85 13.63
N LEU A 175 12.54 7.27 14.83
CA LEU A 175 12.14 7.93 16.06
C LEU A 175 13.32 8.69 16.67
N SER A 176 12.97 9.59 17.58
CA SER A 176 13.90 10.32 18.42
C SER A 176 14.92 9.43 19.08
N ALA A 177 16.19 9.85 19.06
CA ALA A 177 17.16 9.25 19.94
C ALA A 177 16.74 9.54 21.39
N ASP A 178 16.72 8.50 22.23
CA ASP A 178 16.56 8.69 23.66
C ASP A 178 17.75 9.49 24.25
N THR A 179 17.68 9.83 25.53
CA THR A 179 18.76 10.54 26.26
C THR A 179 20.10 9.79 26.24
N GLU A 180 20.12 8.51 25.83
CA GLU A 180 21.33 7.69 25.68
C GLU A 180 21.85 7.64 24.22
N GLY A 181 21.24 8.39 23.29
CA GLY A 181 21.66 8.44 21.89
C GLY A 181 21.28 7.19 21.09
N ARG A 182 20.31 6.39 21.54
CA ARG A 182 19.78 5.25 20.77
C ARG A 182 18.55 5.71 20.00
N GLY A 183 18.71 5.95 18.70
CA GLY A 183 17.57 6.07 17.79
C GLY A 183 16.82 4.74 17.72
N GLU A 184 15.50 4.77 17.87
CA GLU A 184 14.62 3.63 17.59
C GLU A 184 13.98 3.86 16.21
N VAL A 185 13.62 2.79 15.52
CA VAL A 185 12.99 2.85 14.21
C VAL A 185 11.72 2.00 14.25
N ILE A 186 10.60 2.57 13.81
CA ILE A 186 9.38 1.81 13.55
C ILE A 186 9.37 1.43 12.09
N VAL A 187 9.31 0.13 11.82
CA VAL A 187 9.13 -0.41 10.47
C VAL A 187 7.68 -0.84 10.32
N THR A 188 7.04 -0.50 9.21
CA THR A 188 5.68 -0.94 8.85
C THR A 188 5.69 -1.56 7.46
N ALA A 189 5.15 -2.76 7.33
CA ALA A 189 5.02 -3.47 6.06
C ALA A 189 3.54 -3.83 5.81
N GLU A 190 3.08 -3.60 4.58
CA GLU A 190 1.79 -4.13 4.10
C GLU A 190 2.03 -5.42 3.31
N LEU A 191 1.32 -6.47 3.70
CA LEU A 191 1.39 -7.79 3.09
C LEU A 191 0.10 -8.03 2.29
N THR A 192 0.23 -8.24 1.00
CA THR A 192 -0.89 -8.55 0.12
C THR A 192 -1.07 -10.07 -0.06
N PRO A 193 -2.30 -10.56 -0.05
CA PRO A 193 -2.64 -11.95 -0.35
C PRO A 193 -2.49 -12.27 -1.84
N GLY A 194 -2.25 -11.29 -2.73
CA GLY A 194 -2.04 -11.54 -4.16
C GLY A 194 -3.20 -12.22 -4.90
N VAL A 195 -4.40 -12.24 -4.31
CA VAL A 195 -5.64 -12.75 -4.90
C VAL A 195 -6.54 -11.55 -5.21
N SER A 196 -7.11 -11.49 -6.41
CA SER A 196 -8.10 -10.47 -6.79
C SER A 196 -9.52 -11.04 -6.87
N GLN A 197 -10.52 -10.16 -6.93
CA GLN A 197 -11.91 -10.59 -7.10
C GLN A 197 -12.16 -11.22 -8.48
N GLU A 198 -11.46 -10.75 -9.51
CA GLU A 198 -11.48 -11.32 -10.86
C GLU A 198 -10.88 -12.73 -10.88
N ASP A 199 -9.82 -12.95 -10.10
CA ASP A 199 -9.19 -14.24 -9.91
C ASP A 199 -10.15 -15.24 -9.24
N ILE A 200 -10.89 -14.81 -8.22
CA ILE A 200 -11.93 -15.63 -7.57
C ILE A 200 -13.06 -15.97 -8.54
N ALA A 201 -13.62 -14.98 -9.24
CA ALA A 201 -14.70 -15.20 -10.20
C ALA A 201 -14.31 -16.17 -11.32
N LEU A 202 -13.06 -16.11 -11.74
CA LEU A 202 -12.50 -17.02 -12.72
C LEU A 202 -12.33 -18.44 -12.16
N ALA A 203 -11.83 -18.58 -10.94
CA ALA A 203 -11.75 -19.86 -10.25
C ALA A 203 -13.13 -20.52 -10.08
N GLU A 204 -14.14 -19.74 -9.68
CA GLU A 204 -15.54 -20.19 -9.61
C GLU A 204 -16.04 -20.72 -10.95
N THR A 205 -15.78 -19.98 -12.04
CA THR A 205 -16.20 -20.37 -13.39
C THR A 205 -15.59 -21.71 -13.81
N LEU A 206 -14.29 -21.89 -13.52
CA LEU A 206 -13.56 -23.11 -13.86
C LEU A 206 -14.03 -24.31 -13.03
N LEU A 207 -14.15 -24.13 -11.71
CA LEU A 207 -14.66 -25.16 -10.81
C LEU A 207 -16.09 -25.54 -11.19
N SER A 208 -16.94 -24.56 -11.46
CA SER A 208 -18.34 -24.79 -11.83
C SER A 208 -18.45 -25.63 -13.09
N LYS A 209 -17.67 -25.28 -14.12
CA LYS A 209 -17.65 -26.02 -15.38
C LYS A 209 -17.16 -27.45 -15.17
N LYS A 210 -16.07 -27.63 -14.42
CA LYS A 210 -15.44 -28.94 -14.21
C LYS A 210 -16.34 -29.87 -13.39
N MET A 211 -16.95 -29.34 -12.34
CA MET A 211 -17.84 -30.08 -11.43
C MET A 211 -19.27 -30.21 -11.96
N LYS A 212 -19.60 -29.53 -13.07
CA LYS A 212 -20.95 -29.47 -13.66
C LYS A 212 -22.01 -29.02 -12.65
N LYS A 213 -21.64 -28.06 -11.80
CA LYS A 213 -22.45 -27.49 -10.74
C LYS A 213 -22.15 -26.00 -10.62
N ASP A 214 -23.09 -25.17 -10.19
CA ASP A 214 -22.75 -23.79 -9.80
C ASP A 214 -21.93 -23.80 -8.51
N ILE A 215 -20.68 -23.33 -8.59
CA ILE A 215 -19.72 -23.28 -7.49
C ILE A 215 -19.42 -21.82 -7.15
N ARG A 216 -19.47 -21.50 -5.86
CA ARG A 216 -19.10 -20.20 -5.29
C ARG A 216 -17.96 -20.36 -4.30
N LEU A 217 -16.97 -19.48 -4.38
CA LEU A 217 -15.84 -19.43 -3.47
C LEU A 217 -16.07 -18.36 -2.41
N ARG A 218 -15.81 -18.68 -1.15
CA ARG A 218 -15.89 -17.75 -0.02
C ARG A 218 -14.62 -17.80 0.83
N PRO A 219 -14.21 -16.69 1.45
CA PRO A 219 -13.19 -16.72 2.49
C PRO A 219 -13.57 -17.74 3.57
N LEU A 220 -12.60 -18.54 4.00
CA LEU A 220 -12.77 -19.48 5.10
C LEU A 220 -13.19 -18.75 6.38
N PRO A 221 -14.34 -19.08 6.99
CA PRO A 221 -14.75 -18.47 8.24
C PRO A 221 -13.79 -18.86 9.38
N LEU A 222 -13.32 -17.85 10.11
CA LEU A 222 -12.32 -17.99 11.15
C LEU A 222 -12.94 -17.84 12.53
N ARG A 223 -12.43 -18.62 13.47
CA ARG A 223 -12.79 -18.57 14.89
C ARG A 223 -12.19 -17.35 15.59
N ASP A 224 -10.92 -17.10 15.30
CA ASP A 224 -10.11 -16.06 15.93
C ASP A 224 -9.42 -15.21 14.85
N THR A 225 -8.96 -14.01 15.22
CA THR A 225 -8.11 -13.19 14.36
C THR A 225 -6.82 -13.97 14.04
N PRO A 226 -6.41 -14.08 12.75
CA PRO A 226 -5.18 -14.79 12.41
C PRO A 226 -3.95 -14.19 13.10
N LYS A 227 -2.97 -15.04 13.40
CA LYS A 227 -1.73 -14.61 14.05
C LYS A 227 -0.60 -14.59 13.03
N VAL A 228 0.13 -13.48 12.95
CA VAL A 228 1.33 -13.38 12.12
C VAL A 228 2.55 -13.65 12.97
N SER A 229 3.44 -14.52 12.49
CA SER A 229 4.70 -14.84 13.15
C SER A 229 5.84 -14.88 12.14
N PHE A 230 6.93 -14.20 12.44
CA PHE A 230 8.18 -14.29 11.67
C PHE A 230 9.19 -15.23 12.33
N GLY A 231 8.78 -16.00 13.34
CA GLY A 231 9.67 -16.87 14.11
C GLY A 231 10.89 -16.12 14.63
N SER A 232 12.09 -16.71 14.47
CA SER A 232 13.36 -16.08 14.81
C SER A 232 13.87 -15.07 13.78
N ALA A 233 13.19 -14.92 12.64
CA ALA A 233 13.72 -14.18 11.51
C ALA A 233 13.87 -12.68 11.83
N LEU A 234 12.90 -12.08 12.52
CA LEU A 234 12.98 -10.69 12.99
C LEU A 234 13.91 -10.51 14.19
N THR A 235 13.98 -11.50 15.09
CA THR A 235 14.88 -11.46 16.26
C THR A 235 16.35 -11.37 15.88
N ASN A 236 16.74 -11.93 14.72
CA ASN A 236 18.09 -11.78 14.17
C ASN A 236 18.48 -10.33 13.83
N PHE A 237 17.52 -9.40 13.82
CA PHE A 237 17.69 -7.96 13.59
C PHE A 237 17.33 -7.14 14.83
N ASP A 238 17.43 -7.74 16.02
CA ASP A 238 17.16 -7.10 17.32
C ASP A 238 15.71 -6.60 17.49
N VAL A 239 14.78 -7.21 16.76
CA VAL A 239 13.35 -6.98 16.95
C VAL A 239 12.86 -7.84 18.11
N LYS A 240 12.36 -7.17 19.15
CA LYS A 240 11.73 -7.83 20.30
C LYS A 240 10.35 -8.35 19.90
N PRO A 241 9.99 -9.62 20.17
CA PRO A 241 8.69 -10.17 19.78
C PRO A 241 7.50 -9.33 20.26
N GLU A 242 7.60 -8.74 21.45
CA GLU A 242 6.58 -7.86 22.04
C GLU A 242 6.42 -6.51 21.33
N SER A 243 7.38 -6.11 20.46
CA SER A 243 7.26 -4.88 19.66
C SER A 243 6.51 -5.09 18.35
N VAL A 244 6.25 -6.35 17.96
CA VAL A 244 5.54 -6.69 16.74
C VAL A 244 4.04 -6.52 16.96
N SER A 245 3.46 -5.58 16.25
CA SER A 245 2.02 -5.34 16.17
C SER A 245 1.52 -5.74 14.79
N THR A 246 0.33 -6.34 14.74
CA THR A 246 -0.28 -6.83 13.51
C THR A 246 -1.73 -6.40 13.46
N ASN A 247 -2.18 -5.97 12.29
CA ASN A 247 -3.58 -5.74 11.98
C ASN A 247 -3.96 -6.68 10.83
N VAL A 248 -4.76 -7.69 11.15
CA VAL A 248 -5.19 -8.71 10.19
C VAL A 248 -6.67 -8.52 9.88
N PRO A 249 -7.03 -8.16 8.64
CA PRO A 249 -8.42 -8.00 8.26
C PRO A 249 -9.16 -9.34 8.21
N THR A 250 -10.48 -9.29 8.33
CA THR A 250 -11.35 -10.47 8.17
C THR A 250 -11.56 -10.84 6.69
N ASP A 251 -11.35 -9.89 5.78
CA ASP A 251 -11.39 -10.12 4.34
C ASP A 251 -10.00 -10.48 3.81
N PHE A 252 -9.87 -11.65 3.17
CA PHE A 252 -8.62 -12.11 2.57
C PHE A 252 -8.25 -11.40 1.27
N LEU A 253 -9.01 -10.38 0.86
CA LEU A 253 -8.62 -9.45 -0.20
C LEU A 253 -7.90 -8.21 0.35
N GLU A 254 -8.07 -7.93 1.64
CA GLU A 254 -7.44 -6.79 2.30
C GLU A 254 -6.00 -7.12 2.75
N PRO A 255 -5.09 -6.13 2.73
CA PRO A 255 -3.71 -6.35 3.15
C PRO A 255 -3.60 -6.52 4.67
N ILE A 256 -2.66 -7.35 5.10
CA ILE A 256 -2.23 -7.41 6.51
C ILE A 256 -1.20 -6.31 6.74
N ILE A 257 -1.36 -5.53 7.80
CA ILE A 257 -0.37 -4.53 8.21
C ILE A 257 0.42 -5.10 9.37
N VAL A 258 1.74 -5.13 9.24
CA VAL A 258 2.65 -5.54 10.32
C VAL A 258 3.57 -4.36 10.62
N SER A 259 3.70 -4.01 11.90
CA SER A 259 4.64 -2.99 12.36
C SER A 259 5.50 -3.52 13.49
N TRP A 260 6.78 -3.17 13.52
CA TRP A 260 7.67 -3.53 14.61
C TRP A 260 8.67 -2.43 14.90
N LYS A 261 9.21 -2.43 16.12
CA LYS A 261 10.29 -1.51 16.54
C LYS A 261 11.63 -2.23 16.52
N MET A 262 12.67 -1.51 16.09
CA MET A 262 14.05 -1.97 16.11
C MET A 262 15.02 -0.82 16.38
N GLU A 263 16.20 -1.11 16.93
CA GLU A 263 17.14 -0.06 17.35
C GLU A 263 18.05 0.42 16.19
N ARG A 264 18.92 -0.43 15.61
CA ARG A 264 20.03 0.08 14.78
C ARG A 264 20.34 -0.71 13.50
N ARG A 265 19.47 -1.62 13.08
CA ARG A 265 19.79 -2.60 12.01
C ARG A 265 18.80 -2.61 10.84
N VAL A 266 18.17 -1.46 10.57
CA VAL A 266 17.19 -1.38 9.48
C VAL A 266 17.83 -1.59 8.10
N ASP A 267 19.07 -1.11 7.90
CA ASP A 267 19.84 -1.35 6.68
C ASP A 267 20.09 -2.84 6.45
N ASP A 268 20.52 -3.56 7.50
CA ASP A 268 20.74 -5.02 7.46
C ASP A 268 19.45 -5.77 7.13
N LEU A 269 18.32 -5.32 7.69
CA LEU A 269 17.00 -5.91 7.46
C LEU A 269 16.57 -5.73 6.00
N VAL A 270 16.68 -4.52 5.46
CA VAL A 270 16.37 -4.23 4.05
C VAL A 270 17.33 -5.00 3.13
N GLY A 271 18.61 -5.06 3.45
CA GLY A 271 19.59 -5.88 2.74
C GLY A 271 19.22 -7.37 2.75
N ALA A 272 18.75 -7.90 3.88
CA ALA A 272 18.27 -9.27 3.97
C ALA A 272 17.03 -9.54 3.12
N MET A 273 16.13 -8.57 2.97
CA MET A 273 14.95 -8.65 2.10
C MET A 273 15.31 -8.66 0.60
N MET A 274 16.51 -8.23 0.22
CA MET A 274 17.01 -8.29 -1.17
C MET A 274 17.82 -9.56 -1.46
N ASN A 275 18.23 -10.29 -0.42
CA ASN A 275 18.98 -11.53 -0.57
C ASN A 275 18.07 -12.68 -1.02
N ASN A 276 18.67 -13.74 -1.56
CA ASN A 276 17.94 -14.85 -2.21
C ASN A 276 16.85 -15.49 -1.34
N ILE A 277 16.99 -15.47 -0.02
CA ILE A 277 16.05 -16.10 0.92
C ILE A 277 14.93 -15.14 1.34
N GLY A 278 15.17 -13.82 1.37
CA GLY A 278 14.27 -12.84 1.96
C GLY A 278 14.01 -13.06 3.46
N LEU A 279 13.04 -12.32 4.01
CA LEU A 279 12.51 -12.55 5.34
C LEU A 279 11.21 -13.37 5.22
N SER A 280 11.10 -14.47 5.96
CA SER A 280 9.93 -15.36 5.89
C SER A 280 9.22 -15.49 7.22
N GLY A 281 7.92 -15.73 7.16
CA GLY A 281 7.05 -15.93 8.31
C GLY A 281 5.83 -16.75 7.92
N ASN A 282 4.84 -16.79 8.80
CA ASN A 282 3.57 -17.46 8.58
C ASN A 282 2.42 -16.62 9.14
N VAL A 283 1.25 -16.78 8.53
CA VAL A 283 -0.05 -16.38 9.10
C VAL A 283 -0.79 -17.66 9.48
N ASP A 284 -1.09 -17.80 10.75
CA ASP A 284 -1.81 -18.95 11.29
C ASP A 284 -3.31 -18.63 11.34
N PHE A 285 -4.07 -19.35 10.52
CA PHE A 285 -5.52 -19.25 10.44
C PHE A 285 -6.18 -20.31 11.30
N LEU A 286 -7.10 -19.91 12.18
CA LEU A 286 -7.84 -20.84 13.02
C LEU A 286 -9.30 -20.90 12.59
N PRO A 287 -9.71 -21.90 11.79
CA PRO A 287 -11.06 -21.97 11.24
C PRO A 287 -12.12 -22.34 12.30
N HIS A 288 -13.38 -21.98 12.04
CA HIS A 288 -14.53 -22.46 12.82
C HIS A 288 -14.82 -23.94 12.53
N ALA A 289 -14.08 -24.85 13.17
CA ALA A 289 -14.32 -26.28 13.10
C ALA A 289 -14.09 -26.98 14.44
N GLU A 290 -14.43 -28.26 14.50
CA GLU A 290 -14.13 -29.13 15.65
C GLU A 290 -12.61 -29.38 15.69
N GLY A 291 -11.90 -28.58 16.49
CA GLY A 291 -10.46 -28.72 16.73
C GLY A 291 -9.72 -27.39 16.86
N ASP A 292 -8.47 -27.46 17.31
CA ASP A 292 -7.55 -26.32 17.45
C ASP A 292 -6.43 -26.32 16.39
N GLN A 293 -6.65 -27.01 15.27
CA GLN A 293 -5.65 -27.09 14.21
C GLN A 293 -5.62 -25.79 13.40
N ALA A 294 -4.53 -25.04 13.54
CA ALA A 294 -4.24 -23.89 12.69
C ALA A 294 -3.77 -24.32 11.29
N ILE A 295 -4.18 -23.57 10.28
CA ILE A 295 -3.67 -23.67 8.91
C ILE A 295 -2.65 -22.55 8.71
N SER A 296 -1.39 -22.91 8.50
CA SER A 296 -0.28 -21.96 8.33
C SER A 296 -0.11 -21.58 6.86
N VAL A 297 -0.22 -20.29 6.56
CA VAL A 297 0.02 -19.72 5.22
C VAL A 297 1.33 -18.93 5.24
N PRO A 298 2.27 -19.18 4.32
CA PRO A 298 3.56 -18.50 4.34
C PRO A 298 3.47 -17.00 4.04
N VAL A 299 4.26 -16.22 4.76
CA VAL A 299 4.55 -14.80 4.51
C VAL A 299 5.94 -14.67 3.91
N ARG A 300 6.08 -13.85 2.87
CA ARG A 300 7.37 -13.54 2.23
C ARG A 300 7.57 -12.03 2.12
N LEU A 301 8.55 -11.54 2.87
CA LEU A 301 9.07 -10.19 2.78
C LEU A 301 10.35 -10.23 1.95
N LYS A 302 10.19 -10.15 0.64
CA LYS A 302 11.29 -10.16 -0.32
C LYS A 302 11.05 -9.11 -1.39
N ILE A 303 12.05 -8.27 -1.64
CA ILE A 303 11.91 -7.12 -2.55
C ILE A 303 12.01 -7.57 -4.01
N ASN A 304 13.02 -8.37 -4.34
CA ASN A 304 13.31 -8.86 -5.69
C ASN A 304 12.64 -10.21 -5.99
N ASP A 305 11.35 -10.33 -5.71
CA ASP A 305 10.54 -11.54 -5.95
C ASP A 305 9.38 -11.23 -6.91
N ASP A 306 9.10 -12.10 -7.88
CA ASP A 306 8.02 -11.90 -8.85
C ASP A 306 6.65 -11.80 -8.15
N LYS A 307 6.51 -12.43 -6.98
CA LYS A 307 5.30 -12.37 -6.17
C LYS A 307 5.06 -11.02 -5.51
N THR A 308 6.09 -10.21 -5.33
CA THR A 308 5.97 -8.84 -4.80
C THR A 308 5.38 -7.90 -5.83
N PHE A 309 5.80 -8.04 -7.09
CA PHE A 309 5.31 -7.21 -8.20
C PHE A 309 4.04 -7.77 -8.85
N GLY A 310 3.72 -9.04 -8.61
CA GLY A 310 2.51 -9.68 -9.09
C GLY A 310 2.53 -9.95 -10.60
N LYS A 311 1.35 -10.09 -11.20
CA LYS A 311 1.22 -10.43 -12.63
C LYS A 311 1.25 -9.16 -13.47
N MET A 312 1.92 -9.22 -14.62
CA MET A 312 1.79 -8.19 -15.65
C MET A 312 0.67 -8.56 -16.61
N GLU A 313 -0.57 -8.30 -16.18
CA GLU A 313 -1.79 -8.59 -16.94
C GLU A 313 -2.10 -7.51 -17.97
N TYR A 314 -2.69 -7.93 -19.09
CA TYR A 314 -3.14 -7.10 -20.20
C TYR A 314 -4.56 -7.50 -20.59
N THR A 315 -5.40 -6.50 -20.87
CA THR A 315 -6.78 -6.71 -21.32
C THR A 315 -6.86 -6.98 -22.83
N GLN A 316 -5.86 -6.54 -23.59
CA GLN A 316 -5.80 -6.68 -25.05
C GLN A 316 -4.39 -7.08 -25.49
N ALA A 317 -4.31 -7.95 -26.51
CA ALA A 317 -3.05 -8.41 -27.07
C ALA A 317 -2.19 -7.26 -27.62
N ASP A 318 -2.81 -6.28 -28.27
CA ASP A 318 -2.10 -5.14 -28.87
C ASP A 318 -1.30 -4.35 -27.84
N GLY A 319 -1.82 -4.18 -26.61
CA GLY A 319 -1.12 -3.46 -25.55
C GLY A 319 0.17 -4.17 -25.11
N LEU A 320 0.16 -5.50 -25.10
CA LEU A 320 1.35 -6.30 -24.80
C LEU A 320 2.32 -6.31 -26.00
N LEU A 321 1.81 -6.65 -27.19
CA LEU A 321 2.63 -6.96 -28.36
C LEU A 321 3.27 -5.71 -28.99
N ASN A 322 2.67 -4.54 -28.81
CA ASN A 322 3.20 -3.28 -29.34
C ASN A 322 4.13 -2.56 -28.35
N GLY A 323 4.21 -3.00 -27.09
CA GLY A 323 5.07 -2.37 -26.10
C GLY A 323 4.81 -2.89 -24.68
N PHE A 324 5.48 -3.98 -24.33
CA PHE A 324 5.59 -4.40 -22.94
C PHE A 324 6.47 -3.41 -22.17
N LEU A 325 5.89 -2.63 -21.27
CA LEU A 325 6.64 -1.78 -20.34
C LEU A 325 7.07 -2.61 -19.13
N ASN A 326 8.34 -2.54 -18.73
CA ASN A 326 8.80 -3.04 -17.44
C ASN A 326 8.69 -1.93 -16.36
N PRO A 327 7.67 -1.96 -15.48
CA PRO A 327 7.52 -0.94 -14.45
C PRO A 327 8.36 -1.22 -13.19
N ILE A 328 9.05 -2.36 -13.12
CA ILE A 328 9.77 -2.83 -11.94
C ILE A 328 11.13 -2.12 -11.88
N ASP A 329 11.64 -1.88 -10.66
CA ASP A 329 12.97 -1.28 -10.45
C ASP A 329 14.14 -2.24 -10.79
N TYR A 330 13.86 -3.38 -11.40
CA TYR A 330 14.81 -4.45 -11.74
C TYR A 330 14.66 -4.87 -13.21
N PRO A 331 15.75 -5.30 -13.86
CA PRO A 331 15.65 -5.94 -15.16
C PRO A 331 14.86 -7.23 -15.03
N VAL A 332 14.04 -7.52 -16.04
CA VAL A 332 13.22 -8.73 -16.09
C VAL A 332 13.52 -9.54 -17.35
N VAL A 333 13.42 -10.86 -17.23
CA VAL A 333 13.46 -11.79 -18.37
C VAL A 333 12.05 -12.28 -18.63
N LEU A 334 11.50 -12.00 -19.81
CA LEU A 334 10.21 -12.53 -20.27
C LEU A 334 10.36 -13.97 -20.73
N ARG A 335 9.72 -14.92 -20.03
CA ARG A 335 9.86 -16.37 -20.28
C ARG A 335 8.75 -16.94 -21.14
N ASP A 336 7.52 -16.60 -20.82
CA ASP A 336 6.33 -17.13 -21.48
C ASP A 336 5.27 -16.03 -21.59
N LEU A 337 4.41 -16.12 -22.60
CA LEU A 337 3.11 -15.46 -22.61
C LEU A 337 2.04 -16.49 -22.28
N VAL A 338 1.17 -16.15 -21.33
CA VAL A 338 0.04 -17.01 -21.00
C VAL A 338 -1.23 -16.39 -21.52
N VAL A 339 -1.92 -17.15 -22.37
CA VAL A 339 -3.15 -16.71 -23.00
C VAL A 339 -4.29 -17.61 -22.55
N MET A 340 -5.27 -17.00 -21.90
CA MET A 340 -6.54 -17.65 -21.60
C MET A 340 -7.56 -17.29 -22.68
N ARG A 341 -8.15 -18.31 -23.29
CA ARG A 341 -9.14 -18.16 -24.37
C ARG A 341 -10.45 -18.84 -24.05
N THR A 342 -11.54 -18.27 -24.52
CA THR A 342 -12.86 -18.90 -24.52
C THR A 342 -13.22 -19.37 -25.92
N LYS A 343 -13.29 -20.69 -26.13
CA LYS A 343 -13.76 -21.30 -27.39
C LYS A 343 -15.22 -20.94 -27.68
N ALA A 344 -15.66 -21.10 -28.93
CA ALA A 344 -17.08 -20.99 -29.31
C ALA A 344 -18.01 -21.89 -28.47
N SER A 345 -17.50 -23.03 -27.99
CA SER A 345 -18.19 -23.94 -27.07
C SER A 345 -18.27 -23.42 -25.61
N LYS A 346 -17.88 -22.18 -25.35
CA LYS A 346 -17.68 -21.58 -24.02
C LYS A 346 -16.65 -22.32 -23.16
N GLU A 347 -15.76 -23.07 -23.80
CA GLU A 347 -14.67 -23.74 -23.12
C GLU A 347 -13.47 -22.83 -22.92
N LEU A 348 -13.07 -22.68 -21.66
CA LEU A 348 -11.82 -22.02 -21.29
C LEU A 348 -10.63 -22.95 -21.56
N THR A 349 -9.63 -22.43 -22.26
CA THR A 349 -8.33 -23.06 -22.48
C THR A 349 -7.22 -22.10 -22.12
N ILE A 350 -6.14 -22.63 -21.54
CA ILE A 350 -4.95 -21.87 -21.19
C ILE A 350 -3.82 -22.39 -22.06
N GLU A 351 -3.16 -21.49 -22.78
CA GLU A 351 -1.99 -21.79 -23.59
C GLU A 351 -0.79 -21.01 -23.05
N ARG A 352 0.37 -21.68 -23.00
CA ARG A 352 1.66 -21.05 -22.73
C ARG A 352 2.45 -20.97 -24.04
N ILE A 353 2.88 -19.77 -24.37
CA ILE A 353 3.67 -19.47 -25.56
C ILE A 353 5.08 -19.15 -25.04
N PRO A 354 6.03 -20.11 -25.13
CA PRO A 354 7.40 -19.86 -24.70
C PRO A 354 8.02 -18.76 -25.56
N LEU A 355 8.79 -17.90 -24.90
CA LEU A 355 9.53 -16.81 -25.50
C LEU A 355 11.02 -17.13 -25.57
N ALA A 356 11.75 -16.37 -26.40
CA ALA A 356 13.20 -16.47 -26.50
C ALA A 356 13.98 -15.94 -25.26
N SER A 357 13.31 -15.71 -24.12
CA SER A 357 13.90 -15.13 -22.89
C SER A 357 14.42 -13.70 -23.09
N TYR A 358 13.50 -12.77 -23.36
CA TYR A 358 13.85 -11.37 -23.62
C TYR A 358 14.16 -10.61 -22.33
N GLU A 359 15.34 -10.01 -22.25
CA GLU A 359 15.72 -9.08 -21.19
C GLU A 359 15.12 -7.70 -21.45
N VAL A 360 14.52 -7.11 -20.41
CA VAL A 360 13.92 -5.78 -20.44
C VAL A 360 14.39 -5.01 -19.23
N GLU A 361 15.11 -3.92 -19.45
CA GLU A 361 15.63 -3.05 -18.39
C GLU A 361 14.49 -2.33 -17.62
N PRO A 362 14.75 -1.82 -16.40
CA PRO A 362 13.78 -1.01 -15.68
C PRO A 362 13.28 0.17 -16.52
N GLN A 363 11.96 0.40 -16.53
CA GLN A 363 11.29 1.47 -17.28
C GLN A 363 11.38 1.38 -18.81
N ASP A 364 12.05 0.37 -19.36
CA ASP A 364 12.14 0.16 -20.80
C ASP A 364 10.89 -0.52 -21.35
N THR A 365 10.68 -0.32 -22.67
CA THR A 365 9.59 -0.92 -23.42
C THR A 365 10.12 -1.94 -24.43
N PHE A 366 9.61 -3.17 -24.36
CA PHE A 366 9.91 -4.25 -25.29
C PHE A 366 8.80 -4.46 -26.32
N SER A 367 9.15 -4.41 -27.60
CA SER A 367 8.24 -4.68 -28.74
C SER A 367 8.81 -5.69 -29.74
N GLY A 368 9.91 -6.35 -29.37
CA GLY A 368 10.71 -7.22 -30.22
C GLY A 368 10.18 -8.65 -30.39
N PHE A 369 8.90 -8.92 -30.08
CA PHE A 369 8.30 -10.23 -30.27
C PHE A 369 8.38 -10.66 -31.75
N THR A 370 8.73 -11.92 -31.98
CA THR A 370 8.78 -12.53 -33.31
C THR A 370 7.39 -12.60 -33.95
N ALA A 371 7.34 -12.74 -35.28
CA ALA A 371 6.08 -12.94 -35.99
C ALA A 371 5.34 -14.19 -35.49
N GLU A 372 6.07 -15.28 -35.22
CA GLU A 372 5.48 -16.52 -34.70
C GLU A 372 4.85 -16.33 -33.31
N GLU A 373 5.53 -15.67 -32.38
CA GLU A 373 4.98 -15.38 -31.05
C GLU A 373 3.73 -14.48 -31.15
N LYS A 374 3.78 -13.43 -31.97
CA LYS A 374 2.64 -12.54 -32.23
C LYS A 374 1.46 -13.32 -32.82
N ASP A 375 1.70 -14.12 -33.85
CA ASP A 375 0.68 -14.91 -34.51
C ASP A 375 0.06 -15.91 -33.54
N ARG A 376 0.84 -16.58 -32.68
CA ARG A 376 0.29 -17.49 -31.67
C ARG A 376 -0.60 -16.76 -30.65
N VAL A 377 -0.21 -15.58 -30.19
CA VAL A 377 -1.04 -14.76 -29.28
C VAL A 377 -2.31 -14.29 -29.97
N LEU A 378 -2.25 -13.90 -31.24
CA LEU A 378 -3.40 -13.39 -31.99
C LEU A 378 -4.28 -14.51 -32.56
N SER A 379 -3.76 -15.73 -32.72
CA SER A 379 -4.49 -16.85 -33.31
C SER A 379 -5.61 -17.38 -32.43
N GLY A 380 -6.72 -17.77 -33.04
CA GLY A 380 -7.78 -18.54 -32.39
C GLY A 380 -8.89 -17.70 -31.76
N ASN A 381 -9.38 -18.17 -30.60
CA ASN A 381 -10.61 -17.68 -29.98
C ASN A 381 -10.40 -16.39 -29.16
N ILE A 382 -11.52 -15.86 -28.62
CA ILE A 382 -11.59 -14.65 -27.80
C ILE A 382 -10.66 -14.78 -26.58
N ILE A 383 -9.68 -13.87 -26.50
CA ILE A 383 -8.78 -13.73 -25.35
C ILE A 383 -9.58 -13.20 -24.17
N THR A 384 -9.55 -13.93 -23.05
CA THR A 384 -10.24 -13.59 -21.80
C THR A 384 -9.27 -12.97 -20.79
N LYS A 385 -8.05 -13.50 -20.70
CA LYS A 385 -6.93 -12.94 -19.94
C LYS A 385 -5.62 -13.18 -20.69
N LEU A 386 -4.68 -12.26 -20.54
CA LEU A 386 -3.33 -12.32 -21.11
C LEU A 386 -2.35 -11.77 -20.08
N TRP A 387 -1.24 -12.46 -19.85
CA TRP A 387 -0.16 -11.92 -19.02
C TRP A 387 1.20 -12.45 -19.47
N ALA A 388 2.24 -11.71 -19.12
CA ALA A 388 3.62 -12.13 -19.30
C ALA A 388 4.12 -12.84 -18.03
N GLU A 389 4.75 -14.00 -18.20
CA GLU A 389 5.59 -14.60 -17.17
C GLU A 389 6.99 -14.02 -17.27
N TYR A 390 7.52 -13.63 -16.13
CA TYR A 390 8.83 -13.02 -16.07
C TYR A 390 9.61 -13.53 -14.85
N SER A 391 10.92 -13.37 -14.90
CA SER A 391 11.78 -13.51 -13.72
C SER A 391 12.63 -12.27 -13.55
N ILE A 392 12.82 -11.87 -12.31
CA ILE A 392 13.65 -10.74 -11.94
C ILE A 392 15.12 -11.15 -12.02
N MET A 393 15.94 -10.32 -12.67
CA MET A 393 17.38 -10.51 -12.72
C MET A 393 18.06 -9.91 -11.48
N PRO A 394 19.09 -10.57 -10.93
CA PRO A 394 19.94 -9.95 -9.91
C PRO A 394 20.58 -8.67 -10.45
N CYS A 395 20.48 -7.58 -9.70
CA CYS A 395 21.03 -6.29 -10.08
C CYS A 395 21.48 -5.50 -8.84
N THR A 396 22.80 -5.35 -8.67
CA THR A 396 23.38 -4.69 -7.48
C THR A 396 23.05 -3.20 -7.44
N THR A 397 23.15 -2.50 -8.56
CA THR A 397 22.81 -1.08 -8.67
C THR A 397 21.32 -0.85 -8.42
N CYS A 398 20.46 -1.76 -8.87
CA CYS A 398 19.03 -1.73 -8.59
C CYS A 398 18.74 -1.94 -7.10
N ASN A 399 19.45 -2.87 -6.44
CA ASN A 399 19.34 -3.06 -4.99
C ASN A 399 19.71 -1.77 -4.23
N GLU A 400 20.77 -1.08 -4.64
CA GLU A 400 21.15 0.21 -4.03
C GLU A 400 20.04 1.26 -4.24
N GLN A 401 19.52 1.39 -5.46
CA GLN A 401 18.43 2.31 -5.77
C GLN A 401 17.16 2.01 -4.98
N VAL A 402 16.76 0.74 -4.87
CA VAL A 402 15.59 0.33 -4.11
C VAL A 402 15.82 0.51 -2.61
N THR A 403 17.04 0.28 -2.12
CA THR A 403 17.42 0.54 -0.71
C THR A 403 17.26 2.02 -0.42
N GLN A 404 17.78 2.88 -1.30
CA GLN A 404 17.60 4.33 -1.19
C GLN A 404 16.13 4.74 -1.36
N LYS A 405 15.32 4.02 -2.12
CA LYS A 405 13.89 4.30 -2.26
C LYS A 405 13.09 3.95 -1.01
N ILE A 406 13.43 2.83 -0.36
CA ILE A 406 12.78 2.35 0.87
C ILE A 406 13.24 3.15 2.09
N LEU A 407 14.55 3.35 2.23
CA LEU A 407 15.15 4.07 3.35
C LEU A 407 15.14 5.59 3.14
N GLY A 408 15.26 6.03 1.89
CA GLY A 408 15.28 7.44 1.47
C GLY A 408 13.91 7.98 1.02
N GLY A 409 12.86 7.15 1.00
CA GLY A 409 11.46 7.58 0.86
C GLY A 409 10.93 8.32 2.10
N THR A 410 11.61 8.16 3.23
CA THR A 410 11.91 9.25 4.15
C THR A 410 13.22 9.84 3.65
N SER A 411 13.25 11.06 3.09
CA SER A 411 14.54 11.73 2.82
C SER A 411 15.46 11.52 4.02
N THR A 412 16.78 11.45 3.83
CA THR A 412 17.82 11.38 4.87
C THR A 412 17.76 12.61 5.77
N SER A 413 16.62 12.75 6.41
CA SER A 413 16.20 13.80 7.28
C SER A 413 16.91 13.46 8.55
N ARG A 414 18.02 14.14 8.80
CA ARG A 414 18.66 14.08 10.10
C ARG A 414 17.60 14.57 11.07
N VAL A 415 17.13 13.67 11.92
CA VAL A 415 16.25 14.02 13.01
C VAL A 415 17.06 14.93 13.93
N LYS A 416 16.70 16.20 13.98
CA LYS A 416 17.29 17.18 14.90
C LYS A 416 16.29 17.41 16.02
N GLY A 417 16.66 17.02 17.23
CA GLY A 417 15.92 17.42 18.43
C GLY A 417 16.10 18.93 18.67
N LEU A 418 15.01 19.60 19.01
CA LEU A 418 15.05 20.97 19.53
C LEU A 418 15.20 20.93 21.05
N GLU A 419 16.15 21.68 21.58
CA GLU A 419 16.29 21.90 23.02
C GLU A 419 15.71 23.26 23.41
N VAL A 420 14.94 23.34 24.48
CA VAL A 420 14.42 24.62 24.99
C VAL A 420 15.00 24.86 26.37
N GLN A 421 15.85 25.89 26.48
CA GLN A 421 16.44 26.32 27.74
C GLN A 421 15.63 27.48 28.30
N VAL A 422 15.00 27.26 29.45
CA VAL A 422 14.24 28.27 30.19
C VAL A 422 15.16 28.85 31.26
N LEU A 423 15.46 30.15 31.15
CA LEU A 423 16.23 30.90 32.14
C LEU A 423 15.27 31.51 33.17
N THR A 424 15.07 32.83 33.15
CA THR A 424 14.21 33.56 34.11
C THR A 424 13.00 34.29 33.48
N PRO A 425 12.29 33.74 32.47
CA PRO A 425 11.20 34.46 31.80
C PRO A 425 9.99 34.72 32.70
N LEU A 426 9.66 33.81 33.64
CA LEU A 426 8.51 34.00 34.53
C LEU A 426 8.82 35.04 35.61
N GLY A 427 10.01 34.95 36.23
CA GLY A 427 10.48 35.93 37.21
C GLY A 427 10.54 37.36 36.65
N TYR A 428 10.97 37.52 35.38
CA TYR A 428 11.03 38.83 34.73
C TYR A 428 9.66 39.38 34.34
N SER A 429 8.78 38.55 33.79
CA SER A 429 7.47 39.00 33.29
C SER A 429 6.38 39.11 34.36
N GLY A 430 6.55 38.42 35.49
CA GLY A 430 5.49 38.25 36.49
C GLY A 430 4.35 37.32 36.04
N ALA A 431 4.49 36.66 34.88
CA ALA A 431 3.48 35.75 34.36
C ALA A 431 3.34 34.49 35.25
N ASN A 432 2.13 33.95 35.32
CA ASN A 432 1.86 32.69 36.01
C ASN A 432 2.47 31.49 35.27
N SER A 433 2.38 31.49 33.95
CA SER A 433 2.98 30.45 33.09
C SER A 433 3.25 31.00 31.69
N LEU A 434 4.09 30.29 30.95
CA LEU A 434 4.41 30.57 29.56
C LEU A 434 4.12 29.32 28.72
N LYS A 435 3.54 29.52 27.54
CA LYS A 435 3.44 28.47 26.52
C LYS A 435 4.34 28.81 25.33
N LEU A 436 5.10 27.83 24.88
CA LEU A 436 5.91 27.89 23.68
C LEU A 436 5.29 26.96 22.63
N MET A 437 4.93 27.54 21.49
CA MET A 437 4.37 26.86 20.34
C MET A 437 5.41 26.86 19.23
N ILE A 438 5.67 25.71 18.63
CA ILE A 438 6.66 25.55 17.55
C ILE A 438 5.94 24.91 16.36
N ARG A 439 6.12 25.48 15.16
CA ARG A 439 5.62 24.88 13.92
C ARG A 439 6.72 24.81 12.87
N SER A 440 6.68 23.78 12.03
CA SER A 440 7.61 23.63 10.92
C SER A 440 7.08 22.65 9.89
N LYS A 441 7.42 22.86 8.61
CA LYS A 441 7.31 21.83 7.57
C LYS A 441 8.21 20.63 7.84
N GLN A 442 9.34 20.85 8.50
CA GLN A 442 10.23 19.77 8.95
C GLN A 442 9.63 19.00 10.13
N GLY A 443 8.49 19.40 10.69
CA GLY A 443 7.72 18.54 11.60
C GLY A 443 6.95 17.43 10.89
N ASP A 444 6.79 17.53 9.56
CA ASP A 444 6.26 16.48 8.69
C ASP A 444 7.45 15.71 8.08
N PRO A 445 7.56 14.37 8.28
CA PRO A 445 8.60 13.56 7.64
C PRO A 445 8.67 13.69 6.11
N LYS A 446 7.56 14.08 5.46
CA LYS A 446 7.50 14.29 4.01
C LYS A 446 7.76 15.75 3.60
N GLY A 447 7.86 16.67 4.56
CA GLY A 447 8.08 18.11 4.29
C GLY A 447 6.92 18.81 3.57
N THR A 448 5.71 18.23 3.56
CA THR A 448 4.61 18.71 2.70
C THR A 448 3.74 19.78 3.36
N SER A 449 3.63 19.77 4.69
CA SER A 449 2.75 20.67 5.44
C SER A 449 3.39 21.14 6.74
N ASP A 450 3.05 22.36 7.17
CA ASP A 450 3.46 22.86 8.49
C ASP A 450 2.75 22.05 9.59
N VAL A 451 3.54 21.43 10.45
CA VAL A 451 3.06 20.69 11.61
C VAL A 451 3.33 21.51 12.87
N LEU A 452 2.30 21.66 13.70
CA LEU A 452 2.44 22.23 15.04
C LEU A 452 2.93 21.13 16.00
N LEU A 453 4.12 21.33 16.57
CA LEU A 453 4.69 20.43 17.57
C LEU A 453 3.92 20.52 18.91
N PRO A 454 4.08 19.54 19.82
CA PRO A 454 3.46 19.61 21.13
C PRO A 454 3.77 20.92 21.85
N ILE A 455 2.73 21.58 22.35
CA ILE A 455 2.86 22.86 23.04
C ILE A 455 3.59 22.65 24.37
N LEU A 456 4.71 23.33 24.54
CA LEU A 456 5.47 23.29 25.79
C LEU A 456 4.90 24.29 26.78
N THR A 457 4.60 23.83 28.00
CA THR A 457 4.12 24.69 29.09
C THR A 457 5.20 24.84 30.15
N VAL A 458 5.68 26.06 30.31
CA VAL A 458 6.69 26.48 31.28
C VAL A 458 5.98 27.02 32.52
N THR A 459 6.15 26.32 33.64
CA THR A 459 5.58 26.69 34.95
C THR A 459 6.65 27.06 35.99
N LYS A 460 7.94 26.93 35.64
CA LYS A 460 9.10 27.25 36.47
C LYS A 460 10.26 27.75 35.62
N ASP A 461 11.09 28.60 36.21
CA ASP A 461 12.36 29.09 35.66
C ASP A 461 13.49 28.06 35.85
N ASN A 462 14.60 28.22 35.12
CA ASN A 462 15.83 27.40 35.17
C ASN A 462 15.59 25.91 34.88
N GLN A 463 14.95 25.60 33.75
CA GLN A 463 14.71 24.23 33.31
C GLN A 463 15.03 24.04 31.83
N THR A 464 15.38 22.81 31.44
CA THR A 464 15.56 22.41 30.04
C THR A 464 14.42 21.48 29.64
N LEU A 465 13.80 21.75 28.49
CA LEU A 465 12.67 21.00 27.94
C LEU A 465 13.02 20.49 26.53
N ALA A 466 12.48 19.33 26.15
CA ALA A 466 12.55 18.85 24.77
C ALA A 466 11.50 19.58 23.91
N GLY A 467 11.96 20.31 22.88
CA GLY A 467 11.16 21.11 21.94
C GLY A 467 10.47 20.31 20.84
N GLY A 468 10.62 18.99 20.83
CA GLY A 468 10.19 18.12 19.74
C GLY A 468 11.29 17.93 18.71
N GLU A 469 10.94 17.32 17.59
CA GLU A 469 11.90 16.90 16.57
C GLU A 469 11.54 17.41 15.19
N LEU A 470 12.59 17.65 14.41
CA LEU A 470 12.48 18.13 13.04
C LEU A 470 13.28 17.22 12.10
N PHE A 471 12.64 16.84 11.00
CA PHE A 471 13.15 16.02 9.91
C PHE A 471 13.87 16.93 8.89
N VAL A 472 15.19 17.11 9.05
CA VAL A 472 15.99 18.01 8.21
C VAL A 472 16.69 17.25 7.10
N ALA A 473 16.20 17.36 5.86
CA ALA A 473 16.76 16.66 4.69
C ALA A 473 18.25 16.95 4.50
N GLU A 474 18.97 16.01 3.88
CA GLU A 474 20.40 16.16 3.62
C GLU A 474 20.69 17.36 2.71
N GLY A 475 21.48 18.30 3.20
CA GLY A 475 21.81 19.56 2.51
C GLY A 475 20.90 20.73 2.89
N ASP A 476 19.80 20.48 3.61
CA ASP A 476 18.93 21.53 4.13
C ASP A 476 19.37 22.00 5.52
N ASP A 477 19.08 23.27 5.81
CA ASP A 477 19.23 23.85 7.14
C ASP A 477 17.98 23.59 8.00
N LEU A 478 18.17 23.56 9.31
CA LEU A 478 17.05 23.50 10.26
C LEU A 478 16.21 24.78 10.12
N SER A 479 14.89 24.64 10.05
CA SER A 479 13.97 25.77 9.88
C SER A 479 12.66 25.51 10.60
N TYR A 480 12.27 26.45 11.46
CA TYR A 480 10.99 26.42 12.17
C TYR A 480 10.55 27.83 12.55
N GLN A 481 9.31 27.94 13.00
CA GLN A 481 8.76 29.15 13.59
C GLN A 481 8.30 28.86 15.02
N TYR A 482 8.52 29.80 15.92
CA TYR A 482 8.03 29.72 17.29
C TYR A 482 7.18 30.93 17.68
N GLN A 483 6.30 30.73 18.65
CA GLN A 483 5.45 31.76 19.23
C GLN A 483 5.33 31.54 20.74
N LEU A 484 5.34 32.64 21.50
CA LEU A 484 5.17 32.64 22.94
C LEU A 484 3.76 33.09 23.31
N ALA A 485 3.21 32.50 24.37
CA ALA A 485 2.01 33.00 25.04
C ALA A 485 2.27 33.11 26.54
N LEU A 486 2.25 34.33 27.07
CA LEU A 486 2.36 34.62 28.50
C LEU A 486 0.97 34.61 29.11
N ILE A 487 0.77 33.81 30.16
CA ILE A 487 -0.48 33.73 30.90
C ILE A 487 -0.27 34.50 32.20
N GLN A 488 -0.93 35.64 32.33
CA GLN A 488 -0.86 36.53 33.48
C GLN A 488 -1.60 35.95 34.69
N PRO A 489 -1.30 36.39 35.92
CA PRO A 489 -1.98 35.91 37.13
C PRO A 489 -3.50 36.13 37.16
N ASP A 490 -4.00 37.13 36.43
CA ASP A 490 -5.43 37.42 36.27
C ASP A 490 -6.12 36.58 35.18
N GLY A 491 -5.35 35.74 34.47
CA GLY A 491 -5.82 34.91 33.37
C GLY A 491 -5.76 35.58 31.99
N GLU A 492 -5.31 36.83 31.87
CA GLU A 492 -5.05 37.44 30.57
C GLU A 492 -3.92 36.71 29.86
N THR A 493 -4.04 36.55 28.54
CA THR A 493 -3.02 35.90 27.71
C THR A 493 -2.46 36.88 26.70
N LEU A 494 -1.16 37.15 26.79
CA LEU A 494 -0.43 37.93 25.80
C LEU A 494 0.25 36.97 24.82
N MET A 495 0.05 37.16 23.52
CA MET A 495 0.68 36.33 22.48
C MET A 495 1.68 37.13 21.65
N SER A 496 2.85 36.57 21.41
CA SER A 496 3.85 37.16 20.50
C SER A 496 3.49 36.94 19.05
N GLU A 497 4.23 37.54 18.12
CA GLU A 497 4.22 37.11 16.71
C GLU A 497 4.96 35.78 16.54
N TRP A 498 4.78 35.14 15.37
CA TRP A 498 5.57 33.99 14.97
C TRP A 498 6.95 34.43 14.49
N VAL A 499 8.00 33.81 15.00
CA VAL A 499 9.38 34.18 14.71
C VAL A 499 10.13 32.99 14.12
N GLU A 500 10.81 33.22 13.01
CA GLU A 500 11.63 32.23 12.33
C GLU A 500 12.93 31.97 13.09
N ALA A 501 13.33 30.70 13.13
CA ALA A 501 14.57 30.25 13.75
C ALA A 501 15.14 29.02 13.03
N SER A 502 16.45 28.85 13.19
CA SER A 502 17.22 27.76 12.57
C SER A 502 18.22 27.10 13.53
N ASP A 503 18.30 27.57 14.78
CA ASP A 503 19.18 27.00 15.79
C ASP A 503 18.56 25.73 16.39
N PRO A 504 19.37 24.72 16.76
CA PRO A 504 18.88 23.49 17.38
C PRO A 504 18.42 23.70 18.83
N PHE A 505 18.49 24.92 19.35
CA PHE A 505 18.02 25.27 20.68
C PHE A 505 17.28 26.62 20.69
N ILE A 506 16.36 26.78 21.64
CA ILE A 506 15.62 28.00 21.92
C ILE A 506 15.92 28.42 23.36
N ILE A 507 16.47 29.61 23.56
CA ILE A 507 16.72 30.17 24.90
C ILE A 507 15.59 31.14 25.25
N VAL A 508 14.74 30.74 26.19
CA VAL A 508 13.63 31.55 26.70
C VAL A 508 14.09 32.24 27.98
N GLY A 509 14.51 33.50 27.85
CA GLY A 509 14.95 34.35 28.96
C GLY A 509 14.42 35.78 28.85
N GLU A 510 14.89 36.66 29.73
CA GLU A 510 14.38 38.04 29.86
C GLU A 510 14.46 38.85 28.56
N ASP A 511 15.56 38.71 27.82
CA ASP A 511 15.77 39.42 26.55
C ASP A 511 14.75 38.98 25.49
N MET A 512 14.45 37.68 25.42
CA MET A 512 13.43 37.14 24.51
C MET A 512 12.04 37.67 24.87
N ILE A 513 11.68 37.69 26.17
CA ILE A 513 10.39 38.24 26.62
C ILE A 513 10.28 39.73 26.29
N ARG A 514 11.33 40.50 26.57
CA ARG A 514 11.36 41.95 26.30
C ARG A 514 11.17 42.26 24.82
N LYS A 515 11.84 41.49 23.94
CA LYS A 515 11.73 41.64 22.48
C LYS A 515 10.33 41.35 21.96
N HIS A 516 9.62 40.38 22.55
CA HIS A 516 8.34 39.92 22.03
C HIS A 516 7.11 40.62 22.60
N PHE A 517 7.21 41.20 23.79
CA PHE A 517 6.02 41.68 24.52
C PHE A 517 6.10 43.14 24.97
N GLU A 518 7.16 43.88 24.62
CA GLU A 518 7.40 45.27 25.07
C GLU A 518 7.06 45.47 26.55
N VAL A 519 7.38 44.48 27.39
CA VAL A 519 7.01 44.54 28.81
C VAL A 519 7.75 45.71 29.43
N ALA A 520 7.01 46.71 29.89
CA ALA A 520 7.57 47.81 30.65
C ALA A 520 8.34 47.21 31.82
N SER A 521 9.66 47.35 31.79
CA SER A 521 10.54 46.82 32.83
C SER A 521 9.96 47.23 34.17
N PRO A 522 9.66 46.30 35.10
CA PRO A 522 9.21 46.70 36.42
C PRO A 522 10.29 47.62 36.96
N ALA A 523 9.92 48.88 37.21
CA ALA A 523 10.81 49.91 37.72
C ALA A 523 11.20 49.55 39.15
N GLY A 524 12.06 48.56 39.30
CA GLY A 524 12.74 48.22 40.53
C GLY A 524 13.98 49.09 40.61
N GLU A 525 13.99 49.99 41.59
CA GLU A 525 15.19 50.72 41.99
C GLU A 525 16.40 49.77 42.06
N PRO A 526 17.58 50.21 41.61
CA PRO A 526 18.79 49.43 41.76
C PRO A 526 18.99 49.16 43.25
N VAL A 527 18.88 47.89 43.66
CA VAL A 527 19.29 47.45 44.99
C VAL A 527 20.77 47.79 45.11
N GLN A 528 21.07 48.84 45.87
CA GLN A 528 22.45 49.21 46.13
C GLN A 528 23.14 48.03 46.82
N PRO A 529 24.38 47.68 46.40
CA PRO A 529 25.14 46.66 47.09
C PRO A 529 25.31 47.09 48.54
N VAL A 530 24.83 46.26 49.47
CA VAL A 530 25.14 46.41 50.90
C VAL A 530 26.65 46.21 51.03
N VAL A 531 27.38 47.31 51.12
CA VAL A 531 28.76 47.33 51.57
C VAL A 531 28.73 46.90 53.04
N SER A 532 29.14 45.66 53.31
CA SER A 532 29.43 45.23 54.68
C SER A 532 30.76 45.85 55.10
N ASP A 533 30.70 47.01 55.76
CA ASP A 533 31.79 47.44 56.63
C ASP A 533 31.82 46.52 57.85
N GLY A 534 32.99 45.95 58.11
CA GLY A 534 33.16 44.82 59.02
C GLY A 534 33.14 45.15 60.52
N GLN A 535 33.01 44.08 61.29
CA GLN A 535 33.75 43.81 62.53
C GLN A 535 33.91 42.29 62.71
#